data_AF-A0AAW6CMM0-F1
#
_entry.id   AF-A0AAW6CMM0-F1
#
_cell.length_a   1.000
_cell.length_b   1.000
_cell.length_c   1.000
_cell.angle_alpha   90.00
_cell.angle_beta   90.00
_cell.angle_gamma   90.00
#
_symmetry.space_group_name_H-M   'P 1'
#
loop_
_entity.id
_entity.type
_entity.pdbx_description
1 polymer ?
#
loop_
_entity_poly.entity_id
_entity_poly.type
_entity_poly.pdbx_seq_one_letter_code
_entity_poly.pdbx_strand_id
1 'polypeptide(L)'
;GHNYVQLRDVGRAVDFGVAYDQGANRVLVDTSSPYTEESAVSAPSGVVIVPQSDEPLRLKEGDKVLCDDGTTYEITDLRLWEEPEPLPAYDQTRFPELELPKAEVRRFQSEYGDNLHIRNLYETRRMEYTIYNAAVNCPELWADGAPALNLHLGISAQNAVQMFWPWQEDQLTQVFCSAPGARFEVEAWDVYHDGKYLYTEYNIRGT
;
A
#
# COMPACT_ATOMS: atom_id res chain seq x y z
N GLY A 1 12.88 -8.40 34.13
CA GLY A 1 12.55 -7.63 32.92
C GLY A 1 13.71 -7.73 31.97
N HIS A 2 13.45 -7.92 30.69
CA HIS A 2 14.46 -7.89 29.63
C HIS A 2 14.24 -6.64 28.78
N ASN A 3 15.33 -6.00 28.38
CA ASN A 3 15.30 -4.89 27.43
C ASN A 3 15.92 -5.38 26.12
N TYR A 4 15.25 -5.10 25.02
CA TYR A 4 15.73 -5.40 23.67
C TYR A 4 16.08 -4.09 22.98
N VAL A 5 17.27 -4.05 22.36
CA VAL A 5 17.76 -2.91 21.58
C VAL A 5 18.18 -3.43 20.21
N GLN A 6 17.93 -2.65 19.16
CA GLN A 6 18.42 -3.02 17.84
C GLN A 6 19.93 -2.85 17.82
N LEU A 7 20.66 -3.87 17.32
CA LEU A 7 22.12 -3.84 17.26
C LEU A 7 22.63 -2.66 16.41
N ARG A 8 21.84 -2.20 15.43
CA ARG A 8 22.16 -1.04 14.61
C ARG A 8 22.02 0.29 15.34
N ASP A 9 21.07 0.43 16.26
CA ASP A 9 20.99 1.64 17.09
C ASP A 9 22.25 1.77 17.94
N VAL A 10 22.75 0.64 18.44
CA VAL A 10 24.02 0.57 19.17
C VAL A 10 25.21 0.85 18.22
N GLY A 11 25.22 0.26 17.03
CA GLY A 11 26.23 0.50 15.99
C GLY A 11 26.32 1.97 15.58
N ARG A 12 25.19 2.64 15.38
CA ARG A 12 25.10 4.07 15.08
C ARG A 12 25.57 4.94 16.25
N ALA A 13 25.25 4.56 17.49
CA ALA A 13 25.63 5.31 18.67
C ALA A 13 27.12 5.18 19.03
N VAL A 14 27.72 4.02 18.76
CA VAL A 14 29.11 3.68 19.13
C VAL A 14 30.07 3.74 17.92
N ASP A 15 29.53 3.92 16.72
CA ASP A 15 30.24 4.02 15.44
C ASP A 15 31.04 2.75 15.07
N PHE A 16 30.35 1.60 15.04
CA PHE A 16 30.90 0.36 14.49
C PHE A 16 30.06 -0.21 13.36
N GLY A 17 30.72 -0.89 12.43
CA GLY A 17 30.11 -1.53 11.28
C GLY A 17 29.23 -2.72 11.67
N VAL A 18 28.01 -2.75 11.14
CA VAL A 18 27.07 -3.87 11.27
C VAL A 18 26.62 -4.29 9.88
N ALA A 19 26.89 -5.54 9.49
CA ALA A 19 26.49 -6.09 8.21
C ALA A 19 25.79 -7.44 8.38
N TYR A 20 24.84 -7.75 7.49
CA TYR A 20 24.24 -9.08 7.41
C TYR A 20 24.84 -9.85 6.24
N ASP A 21 25.45 -10.99 6.53
CA ASP A 21 25.97 -11.93 5.54
C ASP A 21 24.89 -12.96 5.25
N GLN A 22 24.11 -12.71 4.19
CA GLN A 22 23.01 -13.58 3.77
C GLN A 22 23.50 -14.97 3.32
N GLY A 23 24.68 -15.05 2.70
CA GLY A 23 25.25 -16.32 2.21
C GLY A 23 25.62 -17.28 3.33
N ALA A 24 26.01 -16.76 4.49
CA ALA A 24 26.33 -17.53 5.69
C ALA A 24 25.28 -17.43 6.80
N ASN A 25 24.16 -16.74 6.55
CA ASN A 25 23.05 -16.50 7.49
C ASN A 25 23.53 -16.01 8.88
N ARG A 26 24.38 -14.97 8.90
CA ARG A 26 25.00 -14.44 10.13
C ARG A 26 25.12 -12.92 10.12
N VAL A 27 25.15 -12.33 11.32
CA VAL A 27 25.45 -10.90 11.52
C VAL A 27 26.95 -10.73 11.75
N LEU A 28 27.56 -9.79 11.04
CA LEU A 28 28.95 -9.38 11.18
C LEU A 28 29.00 -8.05 11.93
N VAL A 29 29.87 -8.00 12.94
CA VAL A 29 30.18 -6.79 13.70
C VAL A 29 31.65 -6.48 13.49
N ASP A 30 31.94 -5.30 12.94
CA ASP A 30 33.29 -4.82 12.69
C ASP A 30 33.53 -3.52 13.47
N THR A 31 34.33 -3.63 14.53
CA THR A 31 34.70 -2.50 15.39
C THR A 31 35.78 -1.60 14.80
N SER A 32 36.37 -1.99 13.66
CA SER A 32 37.40 -1.23 12.95
C SER A 32 36.86 -0.43 11.77
N SER A 33 35.59 -0.65 11.40
CA SER A 33 34.88 0.08 10.36
C SER A 33 33.79 0.98 10.98
N PRO A 34 33.58 2.21 10.47
CA PRO A 34 32.51 3.08 10.96
C PRO A 34 31.13 2.53 10.61
N TYR A 35 30.11 3.03 11.30
CA TYR A 35 28.72 2.70 10.98
C TYR A 35 28.36 3.26 9.60
N THR A 36 27.80 2.40 8.75
CA THR A 36 27.19 2.79 7.48
C THR A 36 25.70 2.50 7.58
N GLU A 37 24.86 3.48 7.18
CA GLU A 37 23.43 3.23 7.01
C GLU A 37 23.22 2.07 6.04
N GLU A 38 22.20 1.26 6.28
CA GLU A 38 21.82 0.25 5.30
C GLU A 38 21.32 0.97 4.05
N SER A 39 22.16 1.03 3.01
CA SER A 39 21.66 1.19 1.66
C SER A 39 20.63 0.11 1.46
N ALA A 40 19.38 0.50 1.18
CA ALA A 40 18.28 -0.41 0.87
C ALA A 40 18.86 -1.58 0.07
N VAL A 41 18.82 -2.77 0.67
CA VAL A 41 19.41 -3.98 0.11
C VAL A 41 19.02 -3.99 -1.35
N SER A 42 20.00 -3.88 -2.25
CA SER A 42 19.71 -3.97 -3.68
C SER A 42 18.99 -5.30 -3.85
N ALA A 43 17.73 -5.24 -4.30
CA ALA A 43 16.91 -6.43 -4.43
C ALA A 43 17.72 -7.54 -5.14
N PRO A 44 17.55 -8.81 -4.75
CA PRO A 44 18.16 -9.91 -5.48
C PRO A 44 17.87 -9.71 -6.98
N SER A 45 18.89 -9.87 -7.84
CA SER A 45 18.72 -9.64 -9.27
C SER A 45 17.55 -10.47 -9.80
N GLY A 46 16.55 -9.83 -10.41
CA GLY A 46 15.34 -10.49 -10.91
C GLY A 46 14.15 -10.50 -9.95
N VAL A 47 14.20 -9.73 -8.85
CA VAL A 47 13.06 -9.50 -7.95
C VAL A 47 12.48 -8.10 -8.18
N VAL A 48 11.16 -8.03 -8.33
CA VAL A 48 10.38 -6.79 -8.48
C VAL A 48 10.13 -6.18 -7.10
N ILE A 49 10.53 -4.93 -6.93
CA ILE A 49 10.14 -4.10 -5.79
C ILE A 49 8.93 -3.27 -6.22
N VAL A 50 7.83 -3.35 -5.45
CA VAL A 50 6.65 -2.51 -5.69
C VAL A 50 7.02 -1.04 -5.44
N PRO A 51 6.83 -0.14 -6.42
CA PRO A 51 7.24 1.25 -6.30
C PRO A 51 6.31 2.04 -5.36
N GLN A 52 6.87 3.04 -4.69
CA GLN A 52 6.10 4.06 -3.96
C GLN A 52 5.58 5.11 -4.96
N SER A 53 4.65 4.73 -5.82
CA SER A 53 4.07 5.59 -6.85
C SER A 53 2.64 5.18 -7.16
N ASP A 54 1.83 6.13 -7.59
CA ASP A 54 0.50 5.92 -8.16
C ASP A 54 0.54 5.71 -9.69
N GLU A 55 1.64 5.20 -10.25
CA GLU A 55 1.63 4.60 -11.59
C GLU A 55 1.03 3.19 -11.52
N PRO A 56 0.27 2.72 -12.54
CA PRO A 56 -0.27 1.36 -12.55
C PRO A 56 0.86 0.32 -12.45
N LEU A 57 0.76 -0.55 -11.45
CA LEU A 57 1.69 -1.66 -11.27
C LEU A 57 1.43 -2.71 -12.35
N ARG A 58 2.42 -2.93 -13.22
CA ARG A 58 2.36 -3.89 -14.33
C ARG A 58 3.33 -5.04 -14.09
N LEU A 59 2.84 -6.08 -13.43
CA LEU A 59 3.58 -7.34 -13.26
C LEU A 59 3.46 -8.22 -14.50
N LYS A 60 4.36 -9.20 -14.61
CA LYS A 60 4.37 -10.22 -15.65
C LYS A 60 4.43 -11.62 -15.03
N GLU A 61 3.88 -12.60 -15.73
CA GLU A 61 4.08 -14.01 -15.36
C GLU A 61 5.58 -14.34 -15.34
N GLY A 62 6.04 -14.94 -14.25
CA GLY A 62 7.45 -15.20 -13.93
C GLY A 62 8.11 -14.12 -13.06
N ASP A 63 7.49 -12.97 -12.84
CA ASP A 63 8.01 -11.96 -11.92
C ASP A 63 8.01 -12.49 -10.48
N LYS A 64 9.08 -12.18 -9.74
CA LYS A 64 9.19 -12.48 -8.31
C LYS A 64 9.07 -11.19 -7.54
N VAL A 65 7.99 -10.98 -6.81
CA VAL A 65 7.74 -9.77 -6.02
C VAL A 65 8.39 -9.92 -4.64
N LEU A 66 9.10 -8.88 -4.19
CA LEU A 66 9.62 -8.80 -2.81
C LEU A 66 8.48 -8.47 -1.84
N CYS A 67 8.26 -9.32 -0.84
CA CYS A 67 7.29 -9.14 0.22
C CYS A 67 7.89 -8.35 1.39
N ASP A 68 7.04 -7.69 2.18
CA ASP A 68 7.47 -6.90 3.35
C ASP A 68 8.11 -7.74 4.45
N ASP A 69 7.80 -9.04 4.50
CA ASP A 69 8.41 -10.02 5.40
C ASP A 69 9.80 -10.50 4.94
N GLY A 70 10.29 -9.98 3.81
CA GLY A 70 11.58 -10.34 3.20
C GLY A 70 11.53 -11.57 2.30
N THR A 71 10.38 -12.23 2.16
CA THR A 71 10.21 -13.37 1.25
C THR A 71 9.94 -12.90 -0.19
N THR A 72 10.02 -13.82 -1.15
CA THR A 72 9.63 -13.56 -2.55
C THR A 72 8.39 -14.35 -2.91
N TYR A 73 7.50 -13.75 -3.70
CA TYR A 73 6.29 -14.36 -4.25
C TYR A 73 6.35 -14.37 -5.77
N GLU A 74 6.12 -15.53 -6.40
CA GLU A 74 6.19 -15.66 -7.86
C GLU A 74 4.80 -15.52 -8.48
N ILE A 75 4.68 -14.62 -9.47
CA ILE A 75 3.47 -14.43 -10.25
C ILE A 75 3.41 -15.49 -11.35
N THR A 76 2.34 -16.27 -11.40
CA THR A 76 2.21 -17.43 -12.30
C THR A 76 1.04 -17.32 -13.27
N ASP A 77 0.01 -16.52 -12.95
CA ASP A 77 -1.17 -16.34 -13.79
C ASP A 77 -1.73 -14.93 -13.62
N LEU A 78 -1.82 -14.18 -14.72
CA LEU A 78 -2.40 -12.83 -14.78
C LEU A 78 -3.61 -12.75 -15.72
N ARG A 79 -4.26 -13.87 -16.05
CA ARG A 79 -5.34 -13.88 -17.05
C ARG A 79 -6.54 -13.03 -16.71
N LEU A 80 -6.79 -12.82 -15.41
CA LEU A 80 -7.87 -11.97 -14.91
C LEU A 80 -7.43 -10.52 -14.67
N TRP A 81 -6.14 -10.23 -14.78
CA TRP A 81 -5.64 -8.87 -14.60
C TRP A 81 -5.96 -8.06 -15.85
N GLU A 82 -6.54 -6.88 -15.63
CA GLU A 82 -6.89 -5.94 -16.69
C GLU A 82 -6.15 -4.63 -16.43
N GLU A 83 -5.73 -3.96 -17.52
CA GLU A 83 -5.15 -2.63 -17.43
C GLU A 83 -6.21 -1.66 -16.89
N PRO A 84 -5.92 -0.91 -15.81
CA PRO A 84 -6.92 -0.06 -15.20
C PRO A 84 -7.27 1.12 -16.10
N GLU A 85 -8.51 1.59 -15.98
CA GLU A 85 -8.96 2.80 -16.68
C GLU A 85 -8.20 4.04 -16.19
N PRO A 86 -8.01 5.06 -17.05
CA PRO A 86 -7.37 6.32 -16.65
C PRO A 86 -8.05 6.95 -15.43
N LEU A 87 -7.25 7.50 -14.52
CA LEU A 87 -7.76 8.24 -13.37
C LEU A 87 -8.70 9.39 -13.83
N PRO A 88 -9.86 9.57 -13.18
CA PRO A 88 -10.76 10.66 -13.52
C PRO A 88 -10.09 12.01 -13.20
N ALA A 89 -10.33 13.02 -14.04
CA ALA A 89 -9.89 14.38 -13.72
C ALA A 89 -10.69 14.94 -12.53
N TYR A 90 -10.07 15.80 -11.72
CA TYR A 90 -10.73 16.52 -10.63
C TYR A 90 -10.25 17.98 -10.57
N ASP A 91 -10.99 18.83 -9.86
CA ASP A 91 -10.64 20.25 -9.69
C ASP A 91 -9.59 20.45 -8.60
N GLN A 92 -8.32 20.49 -9.01
CA GLN A 92 -7.15 20.73 -8.15
C GLN A 92 -7.14 22.11 -7.48
N THR A 93 -7.97 23.05 -7.93
CA THR A 93 -8.10 24.36 -7.25
C THR A 93 -8.99 24.27 -6.02
N ARG A 94 -9.83 23.23 -5.93
CA ARG A 94 -10.79 23.02 -4.85
C ARG A 94 -10.35 21.93 -3.88
N PHE A 95 -9.65 20.92 -4.35
CA PHE A 95 -9.19 19.79 -3.54
C PHE A 95 -7.68 19.61 -3.67
N PRO A 96 -6.96 19.39 -2.55
CA PRO A 96 -5.56 19.02 -2.59
C PRO A 96 -5.41 17.54 -2.97
N GLU A 97 -4.29 17.19 -3.61
CA GLU A 97 -3.90 15.79 -3.73
C GLU A 97 -3.39 15.27 -2.38
N LEU A 98 -3.90 14.14 -1.91
CA LEU A 98 -3.50 13.54 -0.64
C LEU A 98 -2.16 12.78 -0.77
N GLU A 99 -1.43 12.69 0.33
CA GLU A 99 -0.23 11.85 0.40
C GLU A 99 -0.62 10.37 0.27
N LEU A 100 0.11 9.64 -0.58
CA LEU A 100 -0.09 8.21 -0.75
C LEU A 100 0.31 7.46 0.53
N PRO A 101 -0.44 6.41 0.90
CA PRO A 101 -0.01 5.50 1.94
C PRO A 101 1.24 4.75 1.47
N LYS A 102 1.98 4.16 2.41
CA LYS A 102 3.14 3.33 2.09
C LYS A 102 2.72 2.17 1.17
N ALA A 103 3.48 1.90 0.12
CA ALA A 103 3.39 0.68 -0.65
C ALA A 103 3.66 -0.51 0.28
N GLU A 104 2.84 -1.54 0.16
CA GLU A 104 2.89 -2.70 1.03
C GLU A 104 2.64 -3.97 0.21
N VAL A 105 3.37 -5.01 0.56
CA VAL A 105 3.31 -6.33 -0.07
C VAL A 105 3.21 -7.37 1.04
N ARG A 106 1.96 -7.71 1.38
CA ARG A 106 1.65 -8.59 2.51
C ARG A 106 1.43 -10.02 2.00
N ARG A 107 2.19 -10.96 2.52
CA ARG A 107 2.05 -12.39 2.21
C ARG A 107 1.43 -13.13 3.39
N PHE A 108 0.51 -14.05 3.09
CA PHE A 108 -0.17 -14.88 4.09
C PHE A 108 -0.13 -16.34 3.66
N GLN A 109 0.72 -17.13 4.29
CA GLN A 109 0.85 -18.56 4.04
C GLN A 109 0.06 -19.38 5.06
N SER A 110 -0.69 -20.36 4.58
CA SER A 110 -1.48 -21.28 5.41
C SER A 110 -1.57 -22.67 4.77
N GLU A 111 -2.24 -23.61 5.44
CA GLU A 111 -2.56 -24.92 4.86
C GLU A 111 -3.47 -24.84 3.63
N TYR A 112 -4.18 -23.71 3.46
CA TYR A 112 -5.13 -23.47 2.37
C TYR A 112 -4.51 -22.78 1.16
N GLY A 113 -3.20 -22.49 1.19
CA GLY A 113 -2.49 -21.85 0.08
C GLY A 113 -1.73 -20.59 0.50
N ASP A 114 -1.24 -19.88 -0.51
CA ASP A 114 -0.33 -18.74 -0.38
C ASP A 114 -0.94 -17.47 -0.99
N ASN A 115 -1.44 -16.59 -0.12
CA ASN A 115 -2.06 -15.35 -0.53
C ASN A 115 -1.03 -14.21 -0.56
N LEU A 116 -1.13 -13.35 -1.57
CA LEU A 116 -0.40 -12.09 -1.63
C LEU A 116 -1.40 -10.94 -1.78
N HIS A 117 -1.21 -9.89 -0.99
CA HIS A 117 -1.94 -8.64 -1.09
C HIS A 117 -0.94 -7.53 -1.37
N ILE A 118 -1.04 -6.93 -2.55
CA ILE A 118 -0.21 -5.78 -2.94
C ILE A 118 -1.08 -4.52 -2.84
N ARG A 119 -0.65 -3.51 -2.08
CA ARG A 119 -1.41 -2.26 -1.99
C ARG A 119 -1.37 -1.56 -3.35
N ASN A 120 -2.54 -1.40 -3.96
CA ASN A 120 -2.68 -0.78 -5.27
C ASN A 120 -2.83 0.74 -5.10
N LEU A 121 -1.72 1.47 -5.20
CA LEU A 121 -1.69 2.92 -5.03
C LEU A 121 -2.41 3.66 -6.16
N TYR A 122 -2.41 3.12 -7.38
CA TYR A 122 -3.16 3.67 -8.51
C TYR A 122 -4.67 3.60 -8.25
N GLU A 123 -5.19 2.45 -7.85
CA GLU A 123 -6.62 2.29 -7.57
C GLU A 123 -7.02 3.01 -6.27
N THR A 124 -6.11 3.14 -5.30
CA THR A 124 -6.32 4.04 -4.15
C THR A 124 -6.46 5.50 -4.58
N ARG A 125 -5.65 5.94 -5.56
CA ARG A 125 -5.77 7.28 -6.16
C ARG A 125 -7.07 7.44 -6.95
N ARG A 126 -7.51 6.41 -7.66
CA ARG A 126 -8.80 6.39 -8.36
C ARG A 126 -9.95 6.63 -7.37
N MET A 127 -9.92 5.97 -6.21
CA MET A 127 -10.90 6.19 -5.15
C MET A 127 -10.95 7.65 -4.69
N GLU A 128 -9.79 8.27 -4.45
CA GLU A 128 -9.70 9.68 -4.06
C GLU A 128 -10.39 10.61 -5.07
N TYR A 129 -10.04 10.49 -6.35
CA TYR A 129 -10.54 11.40 -7.37
C TYR A 129 -12.04 11.21 -7.63
N THR A 130 -12.52 9.97 -7.57
CA THR A 130 -13.96 9.68 -7.63
C THR A 130 -14.70 10.31 -6.46
N ILE A 131 -14.17 10.24 -5.23
CA ILE A 131 -14.76 10.90 -4.06
C ILE A 131 -14.78 12.42 -4.22
N TYR A 132 -13.70 13.04 -4.70
CA TYR A 132 -13.66 14.48 -4.95
C TYR A 132 -14.72 14.94 -5.95
N ASN A 133 -14.89 14.20 -7.04
CA ASN A 133 -15.91 14.50 -8.04
C ASN A 133 -17.33 14.35 -7.49
N ALA A 134 -17.58 13.37 -6.62
CA ALA A 134 -18.85 13.22 -5.92
C ALA A 134 -19.11 14.36 -4.91
N ALA A 135 -18.07 14.76 -4.16
CA ALA A 135 -18.15 15.81 -3.14
C ALA A 135 -18.64 17.15 -3.72
N VAL A 136 -18.28 17.47 -4.98
CA VAL A 136 -18.74 18.69 -5.66
C VAL A 136 -20.27 18.79 -5.71
N ASN A 137 -20.97 17.66 -5.78
CA ASN A 137 -22.43 17.59 -5.92
C ASN A 137 -23.15 17.30 -4.59
N CYS A 138 -22.44 17.23 -3.46
CA CYS A 138 -23.00 16.97 -2.14
C CYS A 138 -22.80 18.23 -1.24
N PRO A 139 -23.76 19.18 -1.20
CA PRO A 139 -23.64 20.44 -0.47
C PRO A 139 -23.29 20.30 1.01
N GLU A 140 -23.69 19.20 1.64
CA GLU A 140 -23.43 18.86 3.03
C GLU A 140 -21.94 18.67 3.34
N LEU A 141 -21.12 18.47 2.31
CA LEU A 141 -19.67 18.32 2.41
C LEU A 141 -18.91 19.62 2.15
N TRP A 142 -19.60 20.76 2.18
CA TRP A 142 -19.02 22.09 2.02
C TRP A 142 -19.29 22.92 3.27
N ALA A 143 -18.26 23.60 3.76
CA ALA A 143 -18.36 24.58 4.84
C ALA A 143 -17.67 25.87 4.40
N ASP A 144 -18.39 27.00 4.46
CA ASP A 144 -17.86 28.33 4.14
C ASP A 144 -17.17 28.44 2.76
N GLY A 145 -17.65 27.67 1.77
CA GLY A 145 -17.13 27.66 0.41
C GLY A 145 -15.89 26.79 0.18
N ALA A 146 -15.45 26.05 1.20
CA ALA A 146 -14.37 25.06 1.11
C ALA A 146 -14.91 23.64 1.32
N PRO A 147 -14.26 22.60 0.76
CA PRO A 147 -14.64 21.22 1.07
C PRO A 147 -14.35 20.90 2.54
N ALA A 148 -15.37 20.41 3.25
CA ALA A 148 -15.28 19.91 4.61
C ALA A 148 -15.06 18.39 4.63
N LEU A 149 -14.27 17.89 3.68
CA LEU A 149 -14.02 16.47 3.46
C LEU A 149 -12.87 15.97 4.35
N ASN A 150 -13.17 15.00 5.22
CA ASN A 150 -12.18 14.32 6.05
C ASN A 150 -11.83 12.95 5.43
N LEU A 151 -11.05 12.97 4.35
CA LEU A 151 -10.61 11.79 3.60
C LEU A 151 -9.13 11.50 3.89
N HIS A 152 -8.81 10.22 4.10
CA HIS A 152 -7.45 9.73 4.21
C HIS A 152 -7.23 8.53 3.28
N LEU A 153 -6.03 8.45 2.72
CA LEU A 153 -5.60 7.27 1.98
C LEU A 153 -4.84 6.32 2.91
N GLY A 154 -5.20 5.05 2.89
CA GLY A 154 -4.72 4.03 3.83
C GLY A 154 -5.63 3.89 5.04
N ILE A 155 -6.09 2.67 5.29
CA ILE A 155 -6.96 2.36 6.44
C ILE A 155 -6.10 2.17 7.70
N SER A 156 -6.40 2.95 8.74
CA SER A 156 -5.62 2.97 9.99
C SER A 156 -6.01 1.88 10.98
N ALA A 157 -7.23 1.34 10.87
CA ALA A 157 -7.72 0.26 11.72
C ALA A 157 -8.70 -0.64 10.96
N GLN A 158 -8.69 -1.93 11.27
CA GLN A 158 -9.45 -2.94 10.52
C GLN A 158 -10.92 -3.08 10.98
N ASN A 159 -11.41 -2.18 11.83
CA ASN A 159 -12.79 -2.18 12.29
C ASN A 159 -13.69 -1.40 11.33
N ALA A 160 -14.91 -1.90 11.10
CA ALA A 160 -15.92 -1.25 10.25
C ALA A 160 -15.45 -0.99 8.80
N VAL A 161 -14.50 -1.78 8.31
CA VAL A 161 -14.08 -1.77 6.91
C VAL A 161 -15.15 -2.47 6.07
N GLN A 162 -15.65 -1.77 5.06
CA GLN A 162 -16.49 -2.33 4.01
C GLN A 162 -15.61 -2.59 2.79
N MET A 163 -15.74 -3.78 2.23
CA MET A 163 -14.99 -4.21 1.06
C MET A 163 -15.97 -4.42 -0.10
N PHE A 164 -15.57 -4.01 -1.30
CA PHE A 164 -16.28 -4.36 -2.53
C PHE A 164 -15.32 -4.68 -3.67
N TRP A 165 -15.81 -5.53 -4.57
CA TRP A 165 -15.24 -5.85 -5.86
C TRP A 165 -16.38 -6.43 -6.73
N PRO A 166 -16.44 -6.16 -8.05
CA PRO A 166 -15.57 -5.28 -8.84
C PRO A 166 -15.83 -3.78 -8.59
N TRP A 167 -15.02 -2.92 -9.20
CA TRP A 167 -15.14 -1.46 -9.13
C TRP A 167 -16.57 -0.99 -9.44
N GLN A 168 -17.12 -0.18 -8.54
CA GLN A 168 -18.44 0.43 -8.64
C GLN A 168 -18.41 1.82 -7.96
N GLU A 169 -18.48 2.88 -8.76
CA GLU A 169 -18.41 4.27 -8.25
C GLU A 169 -19.51 4.57 -7.24
N ASP A 170 -20.72 4.04 -7.46
CA ASP A 170 -21.86 4.25 -6.57
C ASP A 170 -21.64 3.64 -5.18
N GLN A 171 -20.97 2.49 -5.08
CA GLN A 171 -20.64 1.87 -3.77
C GLN A 171 -19.67 2.75 -2.98
N LEU A 172 -18.73 3.40 -3.66
CA LEU A 172 -17.77 4.32 -3.05
C LEU A 172 -18.42 5.62 -2.59
N THR A 173 -19.24 6.22 -3.45
CA THR A 173 -19.77 7.58 -3.25
C THR A 173 -21.02 7.62 -2.38
N GLN A 174 -21.83 6.56 -2.36
CA GLN A 174 -23.03 6.48 -1.53
C GLN A 174 -22.70 6.50 -0.03
N VAL A 175 -21.70 5.71 0.40
CA VAL A 175 -21.25 5.67 1.80
C VAL A 175 -20.80 7.05 2.24
N PHE A 176 -20.11 7.75 1.36
CA PHE A 176 -19.54 9.06 1.61
C PHE A 176 -20.60 10.17 1.78
N CYS A 177 -21.57 10.31 0.87
CA CYS A 177 -22.61 11.33 1.01
C CYS A 177 -23.66 10.99 2.09
N SER A 178 -23.68 9.77 2.64
CA SER A 178 -24.61 9.36 3.71
C SER A 178 -24.23 9.85 5.11
N ALA A 179 -22.96 10.21 5.35
CA ALA A 179 -22.47 10.66 6.66
C ALA A 179 -21.55 11.89 6.54
N PRO A 180 -22.12 13.07 6.26
CA PRO A 180 -21.35 14.31 6.18
C PRO A 180 -20.64 14.61 7.51
N GLY A 181 -19.33 14.83 7.46
CA GLY A 181 -18.49 15.11 8.64
C GLY A 181 -17.83 13.89 9.30
N ALA A 182 -18.15 12.67 8.86
CA ALA A 182 -17.41 11.49 9.26
C ALA A 182 -15.99 11.49 8.65
N ARG A 183 -15.06 10.78 9.31
CA ARG A 183 -13.75 10.49 8.75
C ARG A 183 -13.85 9.27 7.86
N PHE A 184 -13.40 9.40 6.62
CA PHE A 184 -13.32 8.31 5.67
C PHE A 184 -11.86 7.93 5.39
N GLU A 185 -11.61 6.63 5.35
CA GLU A 185 -10.30 6.07 4.98
C GLU A 185 -10.52 5.06 3.86
N VAL A 186 -9.72 5.16 2.80
CA VAL A 186 -9.84 4.28 1.64
C VAL A 186 -8.50 3.70 1.23
N GLU A 187 -8.50 2.46 0.77
CA GLU A 187 -7.35 1.82 0.14
C GLU A 187 -7.80 0.69 -0.80
N ALA A 188 -6.98 0.40 -1.80
CA ALA A 188 -7.19 -0.71 -2.71
C ALA A 188 -6.05 -1.74 -2.60
N TRP A 189 -6.37 -3.02 -2.82
CA TRP A 189 -5.41 -4.11 -2.80
C TRP A 189 -5.60 -5.03 -4.01
N ASP A 190 -4.52 -5.36 -4.70
CA ASP A 190 -4.50 -6.47 -5.65
C ASP A 190 -4.28 -7.77 -4.88
N VAL A 191 -5.20 -8.73 -5.05
CA VAL A 191 -5.23 -9.99 -4.32
C VAL A 191 -4.81 -11.13 -5.23
N TYR A 192 -3.85 -11.92 -4.76
CA TYR A 192 -3.35 -13.11 -5.44
C TYR A 192 -3.46 -14.34 -4.55
N HIS A 193 -3.60 -15.50 -5.16
CA HIS A 193 -3.59 -16.80 -4.50
C HIS A 193 -2.81 -17.82 -5.32
N ASP A 194 -1.83 -18.48 -4.72
CA ASP A 194 -0.94 -19.47 -5.36
C ASP A 194 -0.31 -18.98 -6.69
N GLY A 195 0.13 -17.73 -6.70
CA GLY A 195 0.74 -17.05 -7.85
C GLY A 195 -0.25 -16.41 -8.81
N LYS A 196 -1.56 -16.60 -8.63
CA LYS A 196 -2.60 -16.17 -9.57
C LYS A 196 -3.27 -14.91 -9.10
N TYR A 197 -3.37 -13.91 -9.98
CA TYR A 197 -4.20 -12.74 -9.71
C TYR A 197 -5.69 -13.14 -9.65
N LEU A 198 -6.39 -12.67 -8.62
CA LEU A 198 -7.81 -12.92 -8.42
C LEU A 198 -8.67 -11.69 -8.76
N TYR A 199 -8.40 -10.57 -8.09
CA TYR A 199 -9.15 -9.33 -8.21
C TYR A 199 -8.44 -8.17 -7.49
N THR A 200 -8.86 -6.94 -7.77
CA THR A 200 -8.59 -5.77 -6.93
C THR A 200 -9.77 -5.55 -5.99
N GLU A 201 -9.52 -5.55 -4.69
CA GLU A 201 -10.50 -5.17 -3.67
C GLU A 201 -10.37 -3.69 -3.31
N TYR A 202 -11.52 -3.06 -3.04
CA TYR A 202 -11.63 -1.68 -2.64
C TYR A 202 -12.20 -1.62 -1.24
N ASN A 203 -11.44 -1.03 -0.32
CA ASN A 203 -11.78 -0.98 1.09
C ASN A 203 -12.12 0.45 1.51
N ILE A 204 -13.23 0.61 2.22
CA ILE A 204 -13.74 1.88 2.75
C ILE A 204 -13.99 1.73 4.24
N ARG A 205 -13.54 2.70 5.03
CA ARG A 205 -13.85 2.79 6.45
C ARG A 205 -14.40 4.19 6.78
N GLY A 206 -15.57 4.24 7.38
CA GLY A 206 -16.16 5.47 7.91
C GLY A 206 -16.23 5.44 9.44
N THR A 207 -15.80 6.50 10.12
CA THR A 207 -15.86 6.65 11.58
C THR A 207 -16.28 8.04 12.03
#